data_AF-A0A559QKU5-F1
#
_entry.id   AF-A0A559QKU5-F1
#
_cell.length_a   1.000
_cell.length_b   1.000
_cell.length_c   1.000
_cell.angle_alpha   90.00
_cell.angle_beta   90.00
_cell.angle_gamma   90.00
#
_symmetry.space_group_name_H-M   'P 1'
#
loop_
_entity.id
_entity.type
_entity.pdbx_description
1 polymer ?
#
loop_
_entity_poly.entity_id
_entity_poly.type
_entity_poly.pdbx_seq_one_letter_code
_entity_poly.pdbx_strand_id
1 'polypeptide(L)'
;MQLPNLYLIAAVEVAALLVVVCMFLVFQNRSLRTLVRKLQERMTQLVADLRLARAEKAKKEVPAPAQNYTAFLNTHIDQTKSHHQELGQGKDIVLDLDPDTPLPRRAAALRYAILLAEKEANTGKHAKFTDWKLLERKYEQLLQYQSTYASSDDTDSAEMDALRDELTAAKKRVSNLERFKALYFDLEEKWESCKDTAQNHFDELTQLAAGSENAEAIESVLQSYHSNYGELGTLIENGIDGVSILSADTNKTDGSAGEIRHLRAVAADQHRIITELQRKLKESTSAEQTEQVVHELQGQLQKQIRFVQESETCIQLLEDELTTANKELEQLKSRLTRLPQIKTELKELRDQNDDYEMQLYSLKSENRRLMSKLQNAKHSAPPSDDAGEVRRLKKEMGELENKYAELEEKFLDLKLQQ
;
A
#
# COMPACT_ATOMS: atom_id res chain seq x y z
N MET A 1 40.29 -4.52 -67.26
CA MET A 1 39.75 -5.41 -66.21
C MET A 1 40.90 -5.87 -65.33
N GLN A 2 41.22 -5.09 -64.30
CA GLN A 2 42.20 -5.47 -63.27
C GLN A 2 41.43 -5.45 -61.96
N LEU A 3 41.00 -6.63 -61.50
CA LEU A 3 40.48 -6.76 -60.14
C LEU A 3 41.61 -6.36 -59.18
N PRO A 4 41.38 -5.41 -58.27
CA PRO A 4 42.45 -4.81 -57.50
C PRO A 4 43.01 -5.86 -56.53
N ASN A 5 44.35 -5.97 -56.49
CA ASN A 5 45.14 -6.86 -55.63
C ASN A 5 44.71 -6.87 -54.15
N LEU A 6 43.94 -5.87 -53.72
CA LEU A 6 43.38 -5.71 -52.39
C LEU A 6 42.43 -6.85 -51.99
N TYR A 7 41.61 -7.36 -52.92
CA TYR A 7 40.74 -8.53 -52.64
C TYR A 7 41.54 -9.81 -52.42
N LEU A 8 42.69 -9.95 -53.09
CA LEU A 8 43.55 -11.12 -52.98
C LEU A 8 44.29 -11.13 -51.63
N ILE A 9 44.73 -9.94 -51.17
CA ILE A 9 45.33 -9.77 -49.84
C ILE A 9 44.29 -10.06 -48.74
N ALA A 10 43.08 -9.50 -48.85
CA ALA A 10 42.01 -9.76 -47.89
C ALA A 10 41.60 -11.24 -47.84
N ALA A 11 41.54 -11.92 -48.99
CA ALA A 11 41.24 -13.36 -49.04
C ALA A 11 42.34 -14.21 -48.39
N VAL A 12 43.62 -13.84 -48.56
CA VAL A 12 44.74 -14.54 -47.92
C VAL A 12 44.72 -14.34 -46.40
N GLU A 13 44.39 -13.14 -45.92
CA GLU A 13 44.30 -12.85 -44.49
C GLU A 13 43.16 -13.62 -43.82
N VAL A 14 41.99 -13.67 -44.45
CA VAL A 14 40.84 -14.48 -43.96
C VAL A 14 41.17 -15.97 -43.97
N ALA A 15 41.85 -16.46 -45.01
CA ALA A 15 42.28 -17.85 -45.07
C ALA A 15 43.28 -18.20 -43.95
N ALA A 16 44.23 -17.30 -43.66
CA ALA A 16 45.17 -17.47 -42.56
C ALA A 16 44.46 -17.52 -41.19
N LEU A 17 43.49 -16.63 -40.97
CA LEU A 17 42.67 -16.61 -39.76
C LEU A 17 41.88 -17.92 -39.58
N LEU A 18 41.26 -18.42 -40.65
CA LEU A 18 40.54 -19.69 -40.64
C LEU A 18 41.47 -20.87 -40.30
N VAL A 19 42.70 -20.90 -40.83
CA VAL A 19 43.68 -21.95 -40.51
C VAL A 19 44.07 -21.92 -39.03
N VAL A 20 44.25 -20.73 -38.44
CA VAL A 20 44.55 -20.58 -37.00
C VAL A 20 43.38 -21.09 -36.15
N VAL A 21 42.14 -20.74 -36.51
CA VAL A 21 40.94 -21.24 -35.83
C VAL A 21 40.82 -22.76 -35.94
N CYS A 22 41.08 -23.34 -37.12
CA CYS A 22 41.09 -24.78 -37.31
C CYS A 22 42.17 -25.47 -36.45
N MET A 23 43.37 -24.92 -36.36
CA MET A 23 44.42 -25.45 -35.48
C MET A 23 44.01 -25.40 -34.01
N PHE A 24 43.39 -24.30 -33.57
CA PHE A 24 42.90 -24.14 -32.20
C PHE A 24 41.80 -25.17 -31.87
N LEU A 25 40.85 -25.38 -32.77
CA LEU A 25 39.80 -26.39 -32.62
C LEU A 25 40.36 -27.81 -32.55
N VAL A 26 41.39 -28.14 -33.35
CA VAL A 26 42.07 -29.44 -33.27
C VAL A 26 42.79 -29.61 -31.92
N PHE A 27 43.39 -28.56 -31.39
CA PHE A 27 44.05 -28.59 -30.08
C PHE A 27 43.05 -28.79 -28.94
N GLN A 28 41.91 -28.07 -28.96
CA GLN A 28 40.83 -28.28 -28.00
C GLN A 28 40.20 -29.68 -28.11
N ASN A 29 40.04 -30.20 -29.33
CA ASN A 29 39.49 -31.55 -29.51
C ASN A 29 40.44 -32.62 -28.92
N ARG A 30 41.76 -32.40 -29.02
CA ARG A 30 42.76 -33.27 -28.36
C ARG A 30 42.70 -33.18 -26.84
N SER A 31 42.56 -31.99 -26.25
CA SER A 31 42.47 -31.86 -24.79
C SER A 31 41.17 -32.48 -24.24
N LEU A 32 40.05 -32.31 -24.95
CA LEU A 32 38.77 -32.94 -24.63
C LEU A 32 38.86 -34.47 -24.67
N ARG A 33 39.53 -35.05 -25.67
CA ARG A 33 39.77 -36.51 -25.71
C ARG A 33 40.58 -37.00 -24.51
N THR A 34 41.57 -36.24 -24.07
CA THR A 34 42.35 -36.59 -22.86
C THR A 34 41.51 -36.51 -21.59
N LEU A 35 40.63 -35.50 -21.47
CA LEU A 35 39.69 -35.39 -20.34
C LEU A 35 38.67 -36.54 -20.33
N VAL A 36 38.11 -36.89 -21.48
CA VAL A 36 37.17 -38.02 -21.61
C VAL A 36 37.83 -39.33 -21.23
N ARG A 37 39.09 -39.56 -21.64
CA ARG A 37 39.85 -40.76 -21.22
C ARG A 37 40.06 -40.82 -19.71
N LYS A 38 40.42 -39.69 -19.08
CA LYS A 38 40.57 -39.62 -17.60
C LYS A 38 39.25 -39.88 -16.86
N LEU A 39 38.13 -39.38 -17.40
CA LEU A 39 36.80 -39.63 -16.84
C LEU A 39 36.38 -41.10 -17.01
N GLN A 40 36.64 -41.70 -18.16
CA GLN A 40 36.40 -43.14 -18.39
C GLN A 40 37.23 -44.01 -17.45
N GLU A 41 38.51 -43.68 -17.25
CA GLU A 41 39.39 -44.40 -16.33
C GLU A 41 38.89 -44.32 -14.87
N ARG A 42 38.49 -43.12 -14.41
CA ARG A 42 37.86 -42.92 -13.09
C ARG A 42 36.55 -43.70 -12.93
N MET A 43 35.72 -43.75 -13.97
CA MET A 43 34.47 -44.51 -13.95
C MET A 43 34.73 -46.02 -13.86
N THR A 44 35.72 -46.52 -14.59
CA THR A 44 36.11 -47.94 -14.51
C THR A 44 36.69 -48.30 -13.13
N GLN A 45 37.46 -47.41 -12.51
CA GLN A 45 37.96 -47.58 -11.14
C GLN A 45 36.81 -47.61 -10.13
N LEU A 46 35.86 -46.66 -10.20
CA LEU A 46 34.69 -46.65 -9.31
C LEU A 46 33.80 -47.89 -9.45
N VAL A 47 33.64 -48.40 -10.68
CA VAL A 47 32.90 -49.65 -10.92
C VAL A 47 33.64 -50.86 -10.36
N ALA A 48 34.97 -50.90 -10.47
CA ALA A 48 35.79 -51.95 -9.87
C ALA A 48 35.72 -51.91 -8.33
N ASP A 49 35.83 -50.73 -7.74
CA ASP A 49 35.73 -50.52 -6.29
C ASP A 49 34.36 -50.91 -5.74
N LEU A 50 33.27 -50.56 -6.44
CA LEU A 50 31.91 -50.99 -6.08
C LEU A 50 31.72 -52.51 -6.19
N ARG A 51 32.37 -53.15 -7.17
CA ARG A 51 32.31 -54.61 -7.34
C ARG A 51 33.06 -55.33 -6.22
N LEU A 52 34.20 -54.79 -5.78
CA LEU A 52 34.94 -55.28 -4.62
C LEU A 52 34.15 -55.07 -3.32
N ALA A 53 33.57 -53.89 -3.10
CA ALA A 53 32.73 -53.61 -1.94
C ALA A 53 31.50 -54.53 -1.87
N ARG A 54 30.88 -54.86 -3.02
CA ARG A 54 29.79 -55.86 -3.07
C ARG A 54 30.27 -57.27 -2.76
N ALA A 55 31.46 -57.67 -3.22
CA ALA A 55 32.03 -58.98 -2.93
C ALA A 55 32.41 -59.14 -1.44
N GLU A 56 32.89 -58.07 -0.80
CA GLU A 56 33.12 -58.03 0.64
C GLU A 56 31.81 -58.08 1.44
N LYS A 57 30.76 -57.40 0.95
CA LYS A 57 29.43 -57.45 1.57
C LYS A 57 28.80 -58.85 1.46
N ALA A 58 28.95 -59.51 0.31
CA ALA A 58 28.47 -60.88 0.08
C ALA A 58 29.21 -61.94 0.92
N LYS A 59 30.47 -61.70 1.31
CA LYS A 59 31.22 -62.59 2.23
C LYS A 59 30.85 -62.41 3.71
N LYS A 60 30.16 -61.33 4.09
CA LYS A 60 29.76 -61.03 5.47
C LYS A 60 28.35 -61.50 5.84
N GLU A 61 27.54 -61.94 4.88
CA GLU A 61 26.19 -62.47 5.14
C GLU A 61 26.23 -64.00 5.36
N VAL A 62 26.66 -64.39 6.57
CA VAL A 62 26.22 -65.66 7.16
C VAL A 62 24.73 -65.50 7.49
N PRO A 63 23.84 -66.42 7.10
CA PRO A 63 22.41 -66.31 7.38
C PRO A 63 22.20 -66.35 8.89
N ALA A 64 21.81 -65.22 9.49
CA ALA A 64 21.44 -65.15 10.88
C ALA A 64 20.25 -66.10 11.14
N PRO A 65 20.25 -66.84 12.28
CA PRO A 65 19.12 -67.69 12.63
C PRO A 65 17.85 -66.84 12.68
N ALA A 66 16.74 -67.38 12.17
CA ALA A 66 15.44 -66.71 12.14
C ALA A 66 15.13 -66.08 13.50
N GLN A 67 15.30 -64.76 13.60
CA GLN A 67 14.98 -64.04 14.82
C GLN A 67 13.47 -64.16 15.02
N ASN A 68 13.06 -64.67 16.18
CA ASN A 68 11.65 -64.64 16.58
C ASN A 68 11.14 -63.20 16.41
N TYR A 69 10.03 -63.02 15.70
CA TYR A 69 9.47 -61.70 15.40
C TYR A 69 9.30 -60.82 16.66
N THR A 70 9.02 -61.44 17.80
CA THR A 70 8.96 -60.77 19.10
C THR A 70 10.31 -60.22 19.58
N ALA A 71 11.41 -60.91 19.33
CA ALA A 71 12.76 -60.43 19.62
C ALA A 71 13.13 -59.24 18.71
N PHE A 72 12.74 -59.31 17.44
CA PHE A 72 12.88 -58.21 16.49
C PHE A 72 12.10 -56.95 16.94
N LEU A 73 10.84 -57.12 17.34
CA LEU A 73 10.03 -56.03 17.88
C LEU A 73 10.66 -55.41 19.13
N ASN A 74 11.16 -56.22 20.07
CA ASN A 74 11.84 -55.70 21.27
C ASN A 74 13.08 -54.88 20.90
N THR A 75 13.89 -55.35 19.95
CA THR A 75 15.07 -54.60 19.48
C THR A 75 14.68 -53.25 18.89
N HIS A 76 13.61 -53.21 18.08
CA HIS A 76 13.12 -51.96 17.51
C HIS A 76 12.49 -51.01 18.52
N ILE A 77 11.82 -51.54 19.55
CA ILE A 77 11.29 -50.75 20.67
C ILE A 77 12.45 -50.08 21.41
N ASP A 78 13.50 -50.83 21.74
CA ASP A 78 14.67 -50.30 22.44
C ASP A 78 15.42 -49.27 21.60
N GLN A 79 15.62 -49.52 20.30
CA GLN A 79 16.21 -48.55 19.37
C GLN A 79 15.41 -47.25 19.29
N THR A 80 14.08 -47.36 19.21
CA THR A 80 13.19 -46.18 19.15
C THR A 80 13.23 -45.39 20.45
N LYS A 81 13.33 -46.09 21.60
CA LYS A 81 13.50 -45.47 22.92
C LYS A 81 14.84 -44.74 23.04
N SER A 82 15.95 -45.35 22.60
CA SER A 82 17.27 -44.69 22.58
C SER A 82 17.28 -43.46 21.68
N HIS A 83 16.71 -43.56 20.47
CA HIS A 83 16.60 -42.41 19.57
C HIS A 83 15.75 -41.27 20.16
N HIS A 84 14.66 -41.58 20.85
CA HIS A 84 13.86 -40.57 21.56
C HIS A 84 14.63 -39.89 22.69
N GLN A 85 15.43 -40.64 23.45
CA GLN A 85 16.29 -40.11 24.52
C GLN A 85 17.39 -39.18 23.98
N GLU A 86 17.93 -39.45 22.79
CA GLU A 86 18.88 -38.56 22.10
C GLU A 86 18.24 -37.22 21.71
N LEU A 87 16.94 -37.20 21.40
CA LEU A 87 16.20 -36.01 21.01
C LEU A 87 15.75 -35.11 22.18
N GLY A 88 16.00 -35.51 23.43
CA GLY A 88 15.79 -34.68 24.61
C GLY A 88 15.64 -35.49 25.90
N GLN A 89 16.16 -34.95 27.01
CA GLN A 89 16.15 -35.60 28.32
C GLN A 89 14.99 -35.07 29.17
N GLY A 90 14.10 -35.96 29.64
CA GLY A 90 13.26 -35.64 30.81
C GLY A 90 11.79 -36.05 30.77
N LYS A 91 11.24 -36.49 29.63
CA LYS A 91 9.86 -36.97 29.54
C LYS A 91 9.79 -38.40 29.02
N ASP A 92 8.83 -39.16 29.52
CA ASP A 92 8.57 -40.52 29.07
C ASP A 92 8.03 -40.48 27.62
N ILE A 93 8.51 -41.40 26.78
CA ILE A 93 8.17 -41.49 25.35
C ILE A 93 6.66 -41.65 25.12
N VAL A 94 5.94 -42.20 26.10
CA VAL A 94 4.48 -42.40 26.06
C VAL A 94 3.71 -41.08 26.18
N LEU A 95 4.30 -40.07 26.81
CA LEU A 95 3.66 -38.77 27.05
C LEU A 95 3.96 -37.76 25.94
N ASP A 96 4.88 -38.06 25.02
CA ASP A 96 5.30 -37.14 23.96
C ASP A 96 4.47 -37.27 22.67
N LEU A 97 3.19 -37.66 22.78
CA LEU A 97 2.23 -37.60 21.67
C LEU A 97 1.52 -36.24 21.53
N ASP A 98 1.70 -35.33 22.51
CA ASP A 98 1.07 -34.01 22.51
C ASP A 98 1.50 -33.17 21.30
N PRO A 99 0.60 -32.35 20.71
CA PRO A 99 0.90 -31.54 19.52
C PRO A 99 2.00 -30.48 19.75
N ASP A 100 2.15 -30.03 20.99
CA ASP A 100 3.17 -29.06 21.42
C ASP A 100 4.59 -29.64 21.43
N THR A 101 4.72 -30.97 21.32
CA THR A 101 6.05 -31.61 21.26
C THR A 101 6.66 -31.48 19.86
N PRO A 102 7.99 -31.25 19.78
CA PRO A 102 8.66 -31.08 18.50
C PRO A 102 8.50 -32.34 17.63
N LEU A 103 8.24 -32.12 16.35
CA LEU A 103 7.89 -33.17 15.37
C LEU A 103 8.81 -34.42 15.42
N PRO A 104 10.15 -34.30 15.53
CA PRO A 104 11.02 -35.48 15.63
C PRO A 104 10.73 -36.37 16.85
N ARG A 105 10.34 -35.78 17.99
CA ARG A 105 10.04 -36.52 19.23
C ARG A 105 8.67 -37.19 19.14
N ARG A 106 7.67 -36.48 18.62
CA ARG A 106 6.33 -37.02 18.36
C ARG A 106 6.37 -38.19 17.37
N ALA A 107 7.21 -38.10 16.34
CA ALA A 107 7.41 -39.20 15.40
C ALA A 107 8.02 -40.45 16.08
N ALA A 108 8.99 -40.27 16.98
CA ALA A 108 9.55 -41.37 17.77
C ALA A 108 8.54 -41.94 18.76
N ALA A 109 7.75 -41.10 19.44
CA ALA A 109 6.68 -41.50 20.35
C ALA A 109 5.56 -42.29 19.63
N LEU A 110 5.11 -41.83 18.47
CA LEU A 110 4.12 -42.53 17.64
C LEU A 110 4.64 -43.89 17.19
N ARG A 111 5.88 -43.94 16.68
CA ARG A 111 6.51 -45.20 16.28
C ARG A 111 6.61 -46.18 17.46
N TYR A 112 6.98 -45.68 18.64
CA TYR A 112 7.04 -46.49 19.85
C TYR A 112 5.66 -47.03 20.24
N ALA A 113 4.60 -46.21 20.19
CA ALA A 113 3.24 -46.64 20.49
C ALA A 113 2.73 -47.71 19.52
N ILE A 114 3.04 -47.59 18.22
CA ILE A 114 2.71 -48.60 17.20
C ILE A 114 3.44 -49.91 17.48
N LEU A 115 4.76 -49.86 17.71
CA LEU A 115 5.56 -51.06 17.98
C LEU A 115 5.12 -51.76 19.29
N LEU A 116 4.69 -50.99 20.29
CA LEU A 116 4.16 -51.53 21.54
C LEU A 116 2.81 -52.22 21.31
N ALA A 117 1.91 -51.62 20.52
CA ALA A 117 0.64 -52.23 20.13
C ALA A 117 0.85 -53.52 19.33
N GLU A 118 1.81 -53.54 18.41
CA GLU A 118 2.19 -54.74 17.66
C GLU A 118 2.79 -55.83 18.58
N LYS A 119 3.60 -55.45 19.56
CA LYS A 119 4.14 -56.39 20.55
C LYS A 119 3.02 -57.01 21.37
N GLU A 120 2.10 -56.19 21.91
CA GLU A 120 0.95 -56.65 22.70
C GLU A 120 0.05 -57.61 21.91
N ALA A 121 -0.23 -57.29 20.64
CA ALA A 121 -1.02 -58.13 19.73
C ALA A 121 -0.35 -59.47 19.39
N ASN A 122 0.97 -59.59 19.51
CA ASN A 122 1.73 -60.82 19.25
C ASN A 122 2.10 -61.62 20.51
N THR A 123 1.89 -61.08 21.72
CA THR A 123 2.09 -61.78 23.00
C THR A 123 0.88 -62.58 23.50
N GLY A 124 -0.24 -62.57 22.77
CA GLY A 124 -1.46 -63.27 23.15
C GLY A 124 -1.30 -64.81 23.23
N LYS A 125 -2.27 -65.48 23.88
CA LYS A 125 -2.30 -66.94 24.12
C LYS A 125 -2.16 -67.80 22.85
N HIS A 126 -2.28 -67.20 21.66
CA HIS A 126 -2.06 -67.83 20.37
C HIS A 126 -0.77 -67.29 19.72
N ALA A 127 0.40 -67.72 20.20
CA ALA A 127 1.73 -67.28 19.75
C ALA A 127 2.04 -67.46 18.24
N LYS A 128 1.10 -67.98 17.45
CA LYS A 128 1.20 -68.12 15.99
C LYS A 128 0.40 -67.08 15.20
N PHE A 129 -0.53 -66.37 15.83
CA PHE A 129 -1.44 -65.44 15.14
C PHE A 129 -1.54 -64.12 15.88
N THR A 130 -1.40 -63.02 15.16
CA THR A 130 -1.59 -61.66 15.67
C THR A 130 -3.06 -61.43 16.01
N ASP A 131 -3.34 -60.93 17.21
CA ASP A 131 -4.69 -60.56 17.63
C ASP A 131 -5.10 -59.21 17.00
N TRP A 132 -5.71 -59.28 15.82
CA TRP A 132 -6.15 -58.10 15.07
C TRP A 132 -7.17 -57.24 15.80
N LYS A 133 -8.00 -57.83 16.67
CA LYS A 133 -9.02 -57.06 17.43
C LYS A 133 -8.38 -56.19 18.50
N LEU A 134 -7.33 -56.71 19.14
CA LEU A 134 -6.55 -55.93 20.11
C LEU A 134 -5.79 -54.79 19.42
N LEU A 135 -5.22 -55.07 18.24
CA LEU A 135 -4.50 -54.08 17.44
C LEU A 135 -5.43 -52.96 16.96
N GLU A 136 -6.61 -53.30 16.43
CA GLU A 136 -7.64 -52.35 15.99
C GLU A 136 -8.04 -51.40 17.12
N ARG A 137 -8.32 -51.93 18.31
CA ARG A 137 -8.66 -51.12 19.49
C ARG A 137 -7.53 -50.16 19.87
N LYS A 138 -6.26 -50.58 19.78
CA LYS A 138 -5.09 -49.76 20.12
C LYS A 138 -4.86 -48.66 19.10
N TYR A 139 -5.05 -48.94 17.81
CA TYR A 139 -4.97 -47.93 16.76
C TYR A 139 -6.14 -46.94 16.82
N GLU A 140 -7.34 -47.41 17.14
CA GLU A 140 -8.50 -46.54 17.35
C GLU A 140 -8.24 -45.54 18.49
N GLN A 141 -7.65 -45.98 19.60
CA GLN A 141 -7.25 -45.09 20.72
C GLN A 141 -6.22 -44.03 20.28
N LEU A 142 -5.22 -44.40 19.47
CA LEU A 142 -4.22 -43.47 18.95
C LEU A 142 -4.84 -42.44 17.99
N LEU A 143 -5.75 -42.89 17.12
CA LEU A 143 -6.45 -42.03 16.16
C LEU A 143 -7.44 -41.08 16.85
N GLN A 144 -8.18 -41.56 17.85
CA GLN A 144 -9.10 -40.74 18.65
C GLN A 144 -8.38 -39.65 19.45
N TYR A 145 -7.20 -39.97 20.01
CA TYR A 145 -6.34 -38.97 20.64
C TYR A 145 -5.96 -37.89 19.62
N GLN A 146 -5.51 -38.26 18.41
CA GLN A 146 -5.19 -37.29 17.36
C GLN A 146 -6.40 -36.47 16.88
N SER A 147 -7.59 -37.07 16.75
CA SER A 147 -8.80 -36.35 16.34
C SER A 147 -9.26 -35.34 17.40
N THR A 148 -9.07 -35.65 18.69
CA THR A 148 -9.43 -34.75 19.79
C THR A 148 -8.59 -33.47 19.77
N TYR A 149 -7.31 -33.55 19.39
CA TYR A 149 -6.44 -32.38 19.20
C TYR A 149 -6.61 -31.70 17.83
N ALA A 150 -6.98 -32.44 16.77
CA ALA A 150 -7.31 -31.83 15.48
C ALA A 150 -8.65 -31.06 15.51
N SER A 151 -9.48 -31.28 16.53
CA SER A 151 -10.78 -30.60 16.70
C SER A 151 -10.71 -29.35 17.59
N SER A 152 -9.56 -29.05 18.20
CA SER A 152 -9.36 -27.84 19.01
C SER A 152 -8.89 -26.62 18.21
N ASP A 153 -8.83 -26.71 16.88
CA ASP A 153 -8.51 -25.61 15.94
C ASP A 153 -9.69 -24.64 15.71
N ASP A 154 -10.48 -24.33 16.74
CA ASP A 154 -11.45 -23.23 16.68
C ASP A 154 -10.74 -21.85 16.58
N THR A 155 -9.43 -21.80 16.83
CA THR A 155 -8.58 -20.61 16.67
C THR A 155 -8.19 -20.36 15.21
N ASP A 156 -8.02 -21.40 14.39
CA ASP A 156 -7.54 -21.30 13.01
C ASP A 156 -8.62 -20.92 12.01
N SER A 157 -9.91 -21.18 12.29
CA SER A 157 -11.00 -20.79 11.38
C SER A 157 -11.12 -19.26 11.27
N ALA A 158 -10.94 -18.53 12.37
CA ALA A 158 -11.03 -17.08 12.39
C ALA A 158 -9.82 -16.41 11.70
N GLU A 159 -8.62 -16.95 11.90
CA GLU A 159 -7.41 -16.48 11.19
C GLU A 159 -7.45 -16.82 9.70
N MET A 160 -7.96 -18.01 9.33
CA MET A 160 -8.13 -18.39 7.93
C MET A 160 -9.17 -17.54 7.20
N ASP A 161 -10.24 -17.13 7.88
CA ASP A 161 -11.23 -16.21 7.31
C ASP A 161 -10.66 -14.78 7.22
N ALA A 162 -9.87 -14.34 8.20
CA ALA A 162 -9.15 -13.06 8.12
C ALA A 162 -8.14 -13.04 6.96
N LEU A 163 -7.39 -14.11 6.75
CA LEU A 163 -6.45 -14.27 5.62
C LEU A 163 -7.17 -14.30 4.27
N ARG A 164 -8.36 -14.90 4.20
CA ARG A 164 -9.20 -14.87 2.99
C ARG A 164 -9.69 -13.46 2.70
N ASP A 165 -10.14 -12.74 3.72
CA ASP A 165 -10.58 -11.35 3.58
C ASP A 165 -9.43 -10.45 3.14
N GLU A 166 -8.24 -10.61 3.72
CA GLU A 166 -7.03 -9.88 3.29
C GLU A 166 -6.65 -10.19 1.84
N LEU A 167 -6.74 -11.45 1.42
CA LEU A 167 -6.46 -11.87 0.05
C LEU A 167 -7.46 -11.26 -0.94
N THR A 168 -8.75 -11.15 -0.57
CA THR A 168 -9.74 -10.46 -1.42
C THR A 168 -9.50 -8.94 -1.45
N ALA A 169 -9.09 -8.34 -0.34
CA ALA A 169 -8.73 -6.92 -0.28
C ALA A 169 -7.49 -6.62 -1.14
N ALA A 170 -6.46 -7.47 -1.07
CA ALA A 170 -5.27 -7.39 -1.91
C ALA A 170 -5.61 -7.53 -3.41
N LYS A 171 -6.47 -8.49 -3.77
CA LYS A 171 -6.95 -8.63 -5.16
C LYS A 171 -7.70 -7.39 -5.66
N LYS A 172 -8.53 -6.77 -4.81
CA LYS A 172 -9.21 -5.50 -5.15
C LYS A 172 -8.20 -4.37 -5.36
N ARG A 173 -7.17 -4.26 -4.50
CA ARG A 173 -6.09 -3.28 -4.67
C ARG A 173 -5.33 -3.49 -5.98
N VAL A 174 -4.98 -4.73 -6.31
CA VAL A 174 -4.30 -5.07 -7.58
C VAL A 174 -5.17 -4.68 -8.77
N SER A 175 -6.45 -5.02 -8.77
CA SER A 175 -7.37 -4.64 -9.86
C SER A 175 -7.51 -3.11 -10.01
N ASN A 176 -7.53 -2.37 -8.89
CA ASN A 176 -7.53 -0.91 -8.92
C ASN A 176 -6.21 -0.36 -9.49
N LEU A 177 -5.07 -0.91 -9.10
CA LEU A 177 -3.76 -0.51 -9.63
C LEU A 177 -3.63 -0.80 -11.13
N GLU A 178 -4.17 -1.93 -11.60
CA GLU A 178 -4.22 -2.23 -13.04
C GLU A 178 -5.10 -1.24 -13.81
N ARG A 179 -6.24 -0.82 -13.22
CA ARG A 179 -7.09 0.21 -13.81
C ARG A 179 -6.39 1.57 -13.84
N PHE A 180 -5.68 1.94 -12.77
CA PHE A 180 -4.85 3.15 -12.77
C PHE A 180 -3.75 3.07 -13.82
N LYS A 181 -3.06 1.94 -13.94
CA LYS A 181 -2.04 1.72 -14.97
C LYS A 181 -2.60 1.92 -16.38
N ALA A 182 -3.79 1.37 -16.65
CA ALA A 182 -4.45 1.57 -17.94
C ALA A 182 -4.81 3.05 -18.19
N LEU A 183 -5.30 3.75 -17.15
CA LEU A 183 -5.58 5.19 -17.24
C LEU A 183 -4.31 6.02 -17.44
N TYR A 184 -3.18 5.64 -16.83
CA TYR A 184 -1.91 6.30 -17.03
C TYR A 184 -1.42 6.14 -18.47
N PHE A 185 -1.49 4.93 -19.03
CA PHE A 185 -1.12 4.73 -20.44
C PHE A 185 -2.03 5.50 -21.41
N ASP A 186 -3.35 5.54 -21.18
CA ASP A 186 -4.27 6.35 -22.00
C ASP A 186 -3.98 7.86 -21.86
N LEU A 187 -3.58 8.32 -20.68
CA LEU A 187 -3.18 9.71 -20.46
C LEU A 187 -1.84 10.04 -21.12
N GLU A 188 -0.88 9.12 -21.09
CA GLU A 188 0.42 9.23 -21.75
C GLU A 188 0.27 9.27 -23.27
N GLU A 189 -0.55 8.38 -23.85
CA GLU A 189 -0.88 8.38 -25.28
C GLU A 189 -1.56 9.69 -25.71
N LYS A 190 -2.50 10.19 -24.91
CA LYS A 190 -3.13 11.50 -25.15
C LYS A 190 -2.14 12.65 -25.02
N TRP A 191 -1.20 12.57 -24.08
CA TRP A 191 -0.17 13.57 -23.89
C TRP A 191 0.79 13.63 -25.08
N GLU A 192 1.28 12.47 -25.53
CA GLU A 192 2.12 12.36 -26.74
C GLU A 192 1.38 12.88 -27.97
N SER A 193 0.10 12.49 -28.17
CA SER A 193 -0.70 12.99 -29.28
C SER A 193 -0.93 14.51 -29.23
N CYS A 194 -1.14 15.08 -28.03
CA CYS A 194 -1.23 16.53 -27.86
C CYS A 194 0.10 17.22 -28.17
N LYS A 195 1.22 16.62 -27.77
CA LYS A 195 2.58 17.13 -28.03
C LYS A 195 2.87 17.15 -29.53
N ASP A 196 2.58 16.06 -30.24
CA ASP A 196 2.72 15.97 -31.69
C ASP A 196 1.83 16.99 -32.42
N THR A 197 0.58 17.14 -31.98
CA THR A 197 -0.37 18.12 -32.56
C THR A 197 0.11 19.55 -32.33
N ALA A 198 0.60 19.86 -31.13
CA ALA A 198 1.15 21.17 -30.80
C ALA A 198 2.42 21.46 -31.62
N GLN A 199 3.26 20.46 -31.86
CA GLN A 199 4.45 20.59 -32.70
C GLN A 199 4.10 20.82 -34.17
N ASN A 200 3.10 20.10 -34.70
CA ASN A 200 2.60 20.36 -36.06
C ASN A 200 2.03 21.78 -36.22
N HIS A 201 1.23 22.26 -35.25
CA HIS A 201 0.72 23.63 -35.27
C HIS A 201 1.82 24.67 -35.12
N PHE A 202 2.87 24.36 -34.36
CA PHE A 202 4.05 25.21 -34.27
C PHE A 202 4.77 25.31 -35.62
N ASP A 203 4.96 24.20 -36.32
CA ASP A 203 5.59 24.17 -37.64
C ASP A 203 4.74 24.92 -38.68
N GLU A 204 3.41 24.73 -38.67
CA GLU A 204 2.46 25.48 -39.52
C GLU A 204 2.52 27.00 -39.25
N LEU A 205 2.53 27.41 -37.97
CA LEU A 205 2.64 28.83 -37.59
C LEU A 205 3.99 29.43 -37.95
N THR A 206 5.07 28.66 -37.82
CA THR A 206 6.42 29.07 -38.22
C THR A 206 6.49 29.26 -39.74
N GLN A 207 5.88 28.36 -40.51
CA GLN A 207 5.80 28.48 -41.96
C GLN A 207 4.94 29.67 -42.43
N LEU A 208 3.83 29.95 -41.74
CA LEU A 208 2.99 31.13 -42.00
C LEU A 208 3.68 32.44 -41.60
N ALA A 209 4.44 32.43 -40.49
CA ALA A 209 5.21 33.57 -40.03
C ALA A 209 6.32 33.96 -41.02
N ALA A 210 6.99 32.99 -41.64
CA ALA A 210 8.02 33.22 -42.65
C ALA A 210 7.51 33.98 -43.91
N GLY A 211 6.21 34.00 -44.16
CA GLY A 211 5.58 34.76 -45.26
C GLY A 211 5.08 36.16 -44.88
N SER A 212 5.23 36.59 -43.62
CA SER A 212 4.71 37.86 -43.10
C SER A 212 5.81 38.93 -43.03
N GLU A 213 5.48 40.20 -43.23
CA GLU A 213 6.43 41.33 -43.15
C GLU A 213 7.06 41.50 -41.75
N ASN A 214 6.49 40.88 -40.72
CA ASN A 214 6.99 40.85 -39.34
C ASN A 214 7.51 39.46 -38.91
N ALA A 215 8.06 38.67 -39.85
CA ALA A 215 8.49 37.29 -39.64
C ALA A 215 9.40 37.10 -38.41
N GLU A 216 10.46 37.90 -38.24
CA GLU A 216 11.43 37.74 -37.14
C GLU A 216 10.82 37.94 -35.75
N ALA A 217 9.91 38.91 -35.58
CA ALA A 217 9.28 39.18 -34.29
C ALA A 217 8.27 38.08 -33.91
N ILE A 218 7.56 37.54 -34.92
CA ILE A 218 6.58 36.46 -34.72
C ILE A 218 7.29 35.13 -34.45
N GLU A 219 8.38 34.84 -35.17
CA GLU A 219 9.22 33.66 -35.00
C GLU A 219 9.89 33.65 -33.61
N SER A 220 10.38 34.81 -33.14
CA SER A 220 10.94 34.94 -31.79
C SER A 220 9.92 34.65 -30.68
N VAL A 221 8.69 35.16 -30.80
CA VAL A 221 7.61 34.91 -29.83
C VAL A 221 7.17 33.45 -29.88
N LEU A 222 7.01 32.87 -31.07
CA LEU A 222 6.72 31.45 -31.26
C LEU A 222 7.79 30.56 -30.61
N GLN A 223 9.06 30.83 -30.88
CA GLN A 223 10.17 30.04 -30.34
C GLN A 223 10.24 30.14 -28.80
N SER A 224 9.94 31.32 -28.24
CA SER A 224 9.84 31.50 -26.78
C SER A 224 8.67 30.70 -26.18
N TYR A 225 7.53 30.65 -26.87
CA TYR A 225 6.37 29.85 -26.46
C TYR A 225 6.68 28.35 -26.53
N HIS A 226 7.30 27.88 -27.61
CA HIS A 226 7.70 26.48 -27.76
C HIS A 226 8.72 26.06 -26.71
N SER A 227 9.69 26.92 -26.38
CA SER A 227 10.65 26.68 -25.29
C SER A 227 9.93 26.53 -23.93
N ASN A 228 8.94 27.38 -23.64
CA ASN A 228 8.18 27.31 -22.39
C ASN A 228 7.31 26.03 -22.30
N TYR A 229 6.77 25.57 -23.42
CA TYR A 229 6.04 24.29 -23.49
C TYR A 229 6.96 23.08 -23.38
N GLY A 230 8.14 23.13 -24.00
CA GLY A 230 9.18 22.13 -23.85
C GLY A 230 9.65 22.03 -22.40
N GLU A 231 9.90 23.17 -21.74
CA GLU A 231 10.28 23.23 -20.33
C GLU A 231 9.18 22.65 -19.43
N LEU A 232 7.91 23.02 -19.63
CA LEU A 232 6.79 22.43 -18.89
C LEU A 232 6.68 20.91 -19.12
N GLY A 233 6.90 20.45 -20.35
CA GLY A 233 6.94 19.02 -20.68
C GLY A 233 8.06 18.28 -19.95
N THR A 234 9.26 18.86 -19.91
CA THR A 234 10.37 18.27 -19.14
C THR A 234 10.12 18.29 -17.64
N LEU A 235 9.38 19.27 -17.12
CA LEU A 235 9.05 19.37 -15.69
C LEU A 235 8.02 18.30 -15.28
N ILE A 236 7.10 17.97 -16.19
CA ILE A 236 6.13 16.88 -16.03
C ILE A 236 6.83 15.51 -16.17
N GLU A 237 7.69 15.32 -17.17
CA GLU A 237 8.47 14.09 -17.37
C GLU A 237 9.46 13.84 -16.21
N ASN A 238 10.17 14.87 -15.73
CA ASN A 238 11.09 14.78 -14.59
C ASN A 238 10.38 14.64 -13.22
N GLY A 239 9.10 15.02 -13.13
CA GLY A 239 8.27 14.72 -11.95
C GLY A 239 7.91 13.25 -11.83
N ILE A 240 8.02 12.49 -12.94
CA ILE A 240 7.64 11.09 -13.07
C ILE A 240 8.87 10.17 -12.98
N ASP A 241 10.02 10.58 -13.52
CA ASP A 241 11.28 9.83 -13.44
C ASP A 241 12.23 10.42 -12.39
N GLY A 242 12.16 9.87 -11.18
CA GLY A 242 12.99 10.31 -10.07
C GLY A 242 14.50 10.13 -10.31
N VAL A 243 15.20 11.18 -10.77
CA VAL A 243 16.63 11.46 -10.51
C VAL A 243 16.91 12.96 -10.59
N SER A 244 17.08 13.63 -9.43
CA SER A 244 18.33 14.29 -9.03
C SER A 244 18.09 15.14 -7.78
N ILE A 245 18.37 14.51 -6.65
CA ILE A 245 18.61 15.13 -5.35
C ILE A 245 19.81 16.06 -5.53
N LEU A 246 19.61 17.39 -5.49
CA LEU A 246 20.54 18.40 -4.94
C LEU A 246 20.12 19.86 -5.14
N SER A 247 18.95 20.17 -5.68
CA SER A 247 18.52 21.57 -5.82
C SER A 247 17.02 21.76 -5.68
N ALA A 248 16.49 21.49 -4.49
CA ALA A 248 15.17 21.99 -4.11
C ALA A 248 15.08 22.08 -2.58
N ASP A 249 15.92 22.94 -2.03
CA ASP A 249 15.58 23.65 -0.82
C ASP A 249 14.39 24.56 -1.19
N THR A 250 13.16 24.11 -0.97
CA THR A 250 11.99 24.95 -0.66
C THR A 250 10.73 24.12 -0.47
N ASN A 251 10.10 24.34 0.69
CA ASN A 251 8.68 24.17 0.98
C ASN A 251 8.13 22.76 1.26
N LYS A 252 8.31 22.34 2.53
CA LYS A 252 7.26 21.93 3.50
C LYS A 252 6.13 20.94 3.14
N THR A 253 6.10 20.32 1.96
CA THR A 253 5.10 19.31 1.59
C THR A 253 5.67 17.90 1.35
N ASP A 254 6.98 17.71 1.50
CA ASP A 254 7.68 16.50 1.02
C ASP A 254 8.19 15.55 2.13
N GLY A 255 7.64 15.62 3.35
CA GLY A 255 8.04 14.74 4.46
C GLY A 255 7.85 13.25 4.13
N SER A 256 6.66 12.89 3.65
CA SER A 256 6.32 11.51 3.28
C SER A 256 7.09 10.99 2.06
N ALA A 257 7.22 11.80 1.01
CA ALA A 257 7.93 11.39 -0.21
C ALA A 257 9.45 11.31 0.02
N GLY A 258 10.01 12.18 0.87
CA GLY A 258 11.40 12.12 1.32
C GLY A 258 11.70 10.87 2.15
N GLU A 259 10.80 10.50 3.06
CA GLU A 259 10.94 9.30 3.88
C GLU A 259 10.80 8.00 3.07
N ILE A 260 9.86 7.93 2.11
CA ILE A 260 9.76 6.78 1.20
C ILE A 260 11.01 6.63 0.33
N ARG A 261 11.59 7.74 -0.14
CA ARG A 261 12.89 7.72 -0.86
C ARG A 261 14.02 7.24 0.04
N HIS A 262 14.03 7.66 1.31
CA HIS A 262 15.01 7.19 2.29
C HIS A 262 14.89 5.69 2.55
N LEU A 263 13.68 5.17 2.75
CA LEU A 263 13.43 3.74 2.98
C LEU A 263 13.90 2.89 1.80
N ARG A 264 13.63 3.34 0.56
CA ARG A 264 14.10 2.66 -0.66
C ARG A 264 15.62 2.67 -0.80
N ALA A 265 16.27 3.80 -0.50
CA ALA A 265 17.72 3.90 -0.56
C ALA A 265 18.41 2.96 0.45
N VAL A 266 17.88 2.88 1.68
CA VAL A 266 18.41 1.97 2.72
C VAL A 266 18.16 0.51 2.36
N ALA A 267 16.99 0.18 1.82
CA ALA A 267 16.70 -1.19 1.36
C ALA A 267 17.66 -1.63 0.23
N ALA A 268 17.96 -0.74 -0.73
CA ALA A 268 18.90 -1.02 -1.80
C ALA A 268 20.34 -1.23 -1.27
N ASP A 269 20.78 -0.42 -0.30
CA ASP A 269 22.10 -0.56 0.31
C ASP A 269 22.22 -1.87 1.13
N GLN A 270 21.18 -2.23 1.89
CA GLN A 270 21.15 -3.51 2.61
C GLN A 270 21.17 -4.72 1.68
N HIS A 271 20.45 -4.68 0.57
CA HIS A 271 20.52 -5.74 -0.44
C HIS A 271 21.91 -5.90 -1.03
N ARG A 272 22.63 -4.79 -1.22
CA ARG A 272 24.02 -4.81 -1.70
C ARG A 272 24.95 -5.48 -0.68
N ILE A 273 24.84 -5.12 0.60
CA ILE A 273 25.64 -5.69 1.70
C ILE A 273 25.34 -7.19 1.86
N ILE A 274 24.07 -7.60 1.82
CA ILE A 274 23.69 -9.02 1.91
C ILE A 274 24.26 -9.82 0.74
N THR A 275 24.16 -9.28 -0.48
CA THR A 275 24.72 -9.94 -1.68
C THR A 275 26.24 -10.09 -1.58
N GLU A 276 26.93 -9.09 -1.02
CA GLU A 276 28.38 -9.12 -0.81
C GLU A 276 28.78 -10.12 0.29
N LEU A 277 28.02 -10.21 1.38
CA LEU A 277 28.22 -11.20 2.44
C LEU A 277 27.92 -12.63 1.98
N GLN A 278 26.86 -12.83 1.18
CA GLN A 278 26.56 -14.12 0.55
C GLN A 278 27.67 -14.55 -0.42
N ARG A 279 28.27 -13.61 -1.14
CA ARG A 279 29.44 -13.86 -1.99
C ARG A 279 30.65 -14.26 -1.13
N LYS A 280 30.94 -13.53 -0.05
CA LYS A 280 32.01 -13.87 0.90
C LYS A 280 31.82 -15.23 1.56
N LEU A 281 30.56 -15.64 1.83
CA LEU A 281 30.23 -16.96 2.37
C LEU A 281 30.49 -18.08 1.34
N LYS A 282 30.27 -17.83 0.05
CA LYS A 282 30.57 -18.80 -1.03
C LYS A 282 32.06 -18.90 -1.33
N GLU A 283 32.81 -17.82 -1.12
CA GLU A 283 34.25 -17.74 -1.37
C GLU A 283 35.09 -18.18 -0.16
N SER A 284 34.51 -18.24 1.04
CA SER A 284 35.24 -18.65 2.25
C SER A 284 35.46 -20.16 2.29
N THR A 285 36.74 -20.56 2.37
CA THR A 285 37.19 -21.96 2.41
C THR A 285 37.55 -22.45 3.80
N SER A 286 37.60 -21.55 4.80
CA SER A 286 37.95 -21.89 6.20
C SER A 286 36.73 -21.79 7.11
N ALA A 287 36.59 -22.75 8.03
CA ALA A 287 35.50 -22.81 9.02
C ALA A 287 35.42 -21.53 9.88
N GLU A 288 36.57 -20.93 10.20
CA GLU A 288 36.67 -19.71 11.01
C GLU A 288 36.17 -18.47 10.25
N GLN A 289 36.41 -18.42 8.93
CA GLN A 289 35.91 -17.36 8.06
C GLN A 289 34.40 -17.50 7.79
N THR A 290 33.90 -18.74 7.66
CA THR A 290 32.45 -18.97 7.55
C THR A 290 31.72 -18.55 8.83
N GLU A 291 32.28 -18.80 10.00
CA GLU A 291 31.66 -18.42 11.28
C GLU A 291 31.61 -16.90 11.46
N GLN A 292 32.68 -16.17 11.08
CA GLN A 292 32.67 -14.70 11.07
C GLN A 292 31.62 -14.12 10.12
N VAL A 293 31.51 -14.65 8.89
CA VAL A 293 30.51 -14.17 7.92
C VAL A 293 29.09 -14.49 8.37
N VAL A 294 28.86 -15.63 9.03
CA VAL A 294 27.56 -15.98 9.62
C VAL A 294 27.19 -15.02 10.76
N HIS A 295 28.14 -14.67 11.63
CA HIS A 295 27.90 -13.69 12.70
C HIS A 295 27.60 -12.28 12.13
N GLU A 296 28.29 -11.90 11.05
CA GLU A 296 28.07 -10.62 10.37
C GLU A 296 26.70 -10.58 9.66
N LEU A 297 26.30 -11.68 9.01
CA LEU A 297 24.95 -11.86 8.44
C LEU A 297 23.86 -11.83 9.51
N GLN A 298 24.08 -12.46 10.67
CA GLN A 298 23.14 -12.44 11.78
C GLN A 298 22.96 -11.01 12.33
N GLY A 299 24.06 -10.24 12.42
CA GLY A 299 24.00 -8.82 12.78
C GLY A 299 23.24 -7.96 11.76
N GLN A 300 23.41 -8.21 10.46
CA GLN A 300 22.65 -7.53 9.40
C GLN A 300 21.17 -7.92 9.42
N LEU A 301 20.86 -9.20 9.67
CA LEU A 301 19.48 -9.67 9.80
C LEU A 301 18.76 -8.99 10.97
N GLN A 302 19.43 -8.84 12.12
CA GLN A 302 18.86 -8.15 13.28
C GLN A 302 18.62 -6.65 13.00
N LYS A 303 19.52 -6.00 12.26
CA LYS A 303 19.32 -4.62 11.79
C LYS A 303 18.14 -4.53 10.82
N GLN A 304 17.98 -5.49 9.92
CA GLN A 304 16.86 -5.55 8.98
C GLN A 304 15.52 -5.72 9.71
N ILE A 305 15.46 -6.59 10.74
CA ILE A 305 14.26 -6.77 11.57
C ILE A 305 13.87 -5.45 12.24
N ARG A 306 14.82 -4.74 12.84
CA ARG A 306 14.55 -3.43 13.45
C ARG A 306 14.09 -2.40 12.41
N PHE A 307 14.72 -2.39 11.24
CA PHE A 307 14.35 -1.48 10.16
C PHE A 307 12.95 -1.75 9.62
N VAL A 308 12.54 -3.02 9.50
CA VAL A 308 11.17 -3.38 9.11
C VAL A 308 10.17 -2.86 10.14
N GLN A 309 10.43 -3.05 11.44
CA GLN A 309 9.58 -2.53 12.52
C GLN A 309 9.47 -0.99 12.51
N GLU A 310 10.59 -0.30 12.28
CA GLU A 310 10.60 1.17 12.14
C GLU A 310 9.83 1.61 10.89
N SER A 311 9.95 0.88 9.78
CA SER A 311 9.21 1.16 8.54
C SER A 311 7.71 0.89 8.67
N GLU A 312 7.30 -0.14 9.41
CA GLU A 312 5.90 -0.41 9.74
C GLU A 312 5.29 0.74 10.54
N THR A 313 6.04 1.26 11.52
CA THR A 313 5.61 2.42 12.32
C THR A 313 5.46 3.68 11.46
N CYS A 314 6.41 3.92 10.54
CA CYS A 314 6.34 5.04 9.60
C CYS A 314 5.16 4.90 8.63
N ILE A 315 4.93 3.71 8.07
CA ILE A 315 3.78 3.44 7.20
C ILE A 315 2.47 3.70 7.96
N GLN A 316 2.37 3.25 9.21
CA GLN A 316 1.18 3.47 10.02
C GLN A 316 0.90 4.97 10.26
N LEU A 317 1.94 5.76 10.52
CA LEU A 317 1.82 7.22 10.62
C LEU A 317 1.35 7.85 9.30
N LEU A 318 1.86 7.38 8.15
CA LEU A 318 1.43 7.85 6.84
C LEU A 318 0.00 7.45 6.51
N GLU A 319 -0.45 6.26 6.93
CA GLU A 319 -1.85 5.84 6.81
C GLU A 319 -2.78 6.71 7.67
N ASP A 320 -2.36 7.05 8.89
CA ASP A 320 -3.10 7.96 9.77
C ASP A 320 -3.18 9.39 9.20
N GLU A 321 -2.10 9.90 8.62
CA GLU A 321 -2.09 11.19 7.92
C GLU A 321 -3.01 11.15 6.68
N LEU A 322 -2.96 10.08 5.88
CA LEU A 322 -3.81 9.91 4.71
C LEU A 322 -5.30 9.83 5.09
N THR A 323 -5.64 9.13 6.16
CA THR A 323 -7.03 9.05 6.64
C THR A 323 -7.51 10.41 7.15
N THR A 324 -6.63 11.19 7.78
CA THR A 324 -6.95 12.55 8.24
C THR A 324 -7.17 13.49 7.07
N ALA A 325 -6.28 13.49 6.07
CA ALA A 325 -6.42 14.28 4.85
C ALA A 325 -7.70 13.92 4.06
N ASN A 326 -8.07 12.64 4.00
CA ASN A 326 -9.33 12.21 3.40
C ASN A 326 -10.55 12.73 4.16
N LYS A 327 -10.53 12.74 5.50
CA LYS A 327 -11.60 13.34 6.30
C LYS A 327 -11.73 14.84 6.03
N GLU A 328 -10.62 15.56 5.91
CA GLU A 328 -10.62 16.99 5.55
C GLU A 328 -11.18 17.24 4.15
N LEU A 329 -10.81 16.42 3.17
CA LEU A 329 -11.38 16.49 1.82
C LEU A 329 -12.89 16.26 1.82
N GLU A 330 -13.37 15.29 2.60
CA GLU A 330 -14.81 15.01 2.71
C GLU A 330 -15.55 16.18 3.38
N GLN A 331 -14.95 16.78 4.41
CA GLN A 331 -15.48 18.01 5.02
C GLN A 331 -15.51 19.17 4.01
N LEU A 332 -14.45 19.37 3.22
CA LEU A 332 -14.40 20.41 2.19
C LEU A 332 -15.43 20.17 1.09
N LYS A 333 -15.61 18.93 0.63
CA LYS A 333 -16.69 18.57 -0.30
C LYS A 333 -18.07 18.88 0.28
N SER A 334 -18.30 18.57 1.56
CA SER A 334 -19.58 18.89 2.22
C SER A 334 -19.83 20.39 2.36
N ARG A 335 -18.77 21.20 2.51
CA ARG A 335 -18.87 22.67 2.48
C ARG A 335 -19.12 23.18 1.06
N LEU A 336 -18.47 22.58 0.07
CA LEU A 336 -18.68 22.90 -1.34
C LEU A 336 -20.12 22.63 -1.79
N THR A 337 -20.73 21.54 -1.33
CA THR A 337 -22.14 21.23 -1.63
C THR A 337 -23.15 22.16 -0.94
N ARG A 338 -22.77 22.83 0.15
CA ARG A 338 -23.58 23.87 0.82
C ARG A 338 -23.46 25.25 0.17
N LEU A 339 -22.42 25.49 -0.62
CA LEU A 339 -22.14 26.76 -1.29
C LEU A 339 -23.28 27.25 -2.22
N PRO A 340 -24.00 26.39 -2.98
CA PRO A 340 -25.16 26.78 -3.76
C PRO A 340 -26.31 27.31 -2.90
N GLN A 341 -26.56 26.70 -1.73
CA GLN A 341 -27.61 27.14 -0.79
C GLN A 341 -27.26 28.51 -0.19
N ILE A 342 -26.01 28.70 0.21
CA ILE A 342 -25.52 30.01 0.66
C ILE A 342 -25.67 31.04 -0.46
N LYS A 343 -25.36 30.69 -1.71
CA LYS A 343 -25.53 31.59 -2.86
C LYS A 343 -26.99 31.96 -3.11
N THR A 344 -27.93 31.04 -2.94
CA THR A 344 -29.37 31.34 -3.05
C THR A 344 -29.84 32.23 -1.91
N GLU A 345 -29.45 31.96 -0.67
CA GLU A 345 -29.78 32.81 0.49
C GLU A 345 -29.23 34.23 0.33
N LEU A 346 -28.00 34.36 -0.18
CA LEU A 346 -27.37 35.66 -0.41
C LEU A 346 -28.06 36.44 -1.54
N LYS A 347 -28.61 35.73 -2.53
CA LYS A 347 -29.44 36.34 -3.58
C LYS A 347 -30.78 36.80 -3.01
N GLU A 348 -31.45 35.97 -2.22
CA GLU A 348 -32.71 36.35 -1.57
C GLU A 348 -32.55 37.55 -0.63
N LEU A 349 -31.49 37.57 0.18
CA LEU A 349 -31.17 38.72 1.04
C LEU A 349 -30.87 39.98 0.23
N ARG A 350 -30.24 39.85 -0.94
CA ARG A 350 -30.02 40.98 -1.84
C ARG A 350 -31.33 41.50 -2.42
N ASP A 351 -32.17 40.61 -2.93
CA ASP A 351 -33.48 40.96 -3.50
C ASP A 351 -34.37 41.64 -2.43
N GLN A 352 -34.35 41.14 -1.18
CA GLN A 352 -35.03 41.79 -0.04
C GLN A 352 -34.46 43.18 0.28
N ASN A 353 -33.15 43.37 0.18
CA ASN A 353 -32.53 44.67 0.44
C ASN A 353 -32.91 45.69 -0.65
N ASP A 354 -32.96 45.27 -1.91
CA ASP A 354 -33.42 46.09 -3.03
C ASP A 354 -34.90 46.49 -2.85
N ASP A 355 -35.74 45.56 -2.38
CA ASP A 355 -37.14 45.85 -2.02
C ASP A 355 -37.26 46.87 -0.87
N TYR A 356 -36.44 46.72 0.18
CA TYR A 356 -36.40 47.68 1.28
C TYR A 356 -35.90 49.06 0.85
N GLU A 357 -34.91 49.14 -0.03
CA GLU A 357 -34.49 50.40 -0.63
C GLU A 357 -35.63 51.05 -1.41
N MET A 358 -36.35 50.28 -2.24
CA MET A 358 -37.48 50.81 -3.02
C MET A 358 -38.60 51.30 -2.11
N GLN A 359 -38.93 50.58 -1.04
CA GLN A 359 -39.88 51.04 -0.02
C GLN A 359 -39.41 52.32 0.68
N LEU A 360 -38.12 52.41 1.04
CA LEU A 360 -37.54 53.63 1.62
C LEU A 360 -37.62 54.81 0.67
N TYR A 361 -37.34 54.63 -0.63
CA TYR A 361 -37.50 55.67 -1.64
C TYR A 361 -38.95 56.12 -1.76
N SER A 362 -39.89 55.18 -1.81
CA SER A 362 -41.33 55.47 -1.86
C SER A 362 -41.77 56.29 -0.63
N LEU A 363 -41.48 55.80 0.57
CA LEU A 363 -41.78 56.48 1.83
C LEU A 363 -41.13 57.86 1.92
N LYS A 364 -39.89 58.01 1.47
CA LYS A 364 -39.19 59.31 1.43
C LYS A 364 -39.87 60.28 0.46
N SER A 365 -40.36 59.79 -0.69
CA SER A 365 -41.08 60.60 -1.66
C SER A 365 -42.46 61.04 -1.12
N GLU A 366 -43.18 60.13 -0.47
CA GLU A 366 -44.45 60.42 0.19
C GLU A 366 -44.26 61.42 1.31
N ASN A 367 -43.22 61.25 2.14
CA ASN A 367 -42.91 62.16 3.23
C ASN A 367 -42.56 63.56 2.69
N ARG A 368 -41.79 63.67 1.60
CA ARG A 368 -41.57 64.95 0.90
C ARG A 368 -42.87 65.56 0.39
N ARG A 369 -43.76 64.76 -0.20
CA ARG A 369 -45.06 65.21 -0.71
C ARG A 369 -45.97 65.68 0.43
N LEU A 370 -45.98 64.97 1.55
CA LEU A 370 -46.71 65.34 2.77
C LEU A 370 -46.14 66.61 3.39
N MET A 371 -44.82 66.74 3.49
CA MET A 371 -44.17 67.97 3.95
C MET A 371 -44.49 69.17 3.05
N SER A 372 -44.48 68.98 1.72
CA SER A 372 -44.88 70.03 0.78
C SER A 372 -46.37 70.37 0.92
N LYS A 373 -47.25 69.38 1.10
CA LYS A 373 -48.68 69.61 1.39
C LYS A 373 -48.88 70.35 2.72
N LEU A 374 -48.10 70.02 3.75
CA LEU A 374 -48.14 70.69 5.05
C LEU A 374 -47.66 72.14 4.93
N GLN A 375 -46.57 72.39 4.21
CA GLN A 375 -46.07 73.73 3.94
C GLN A 375 -47.04 74.56 3.09
N ASN A 376 -47.63 73.95 2.06
CA ASN A 376 -48.66 74.59 1.25
C ASN A 376 -49.93 74.82 2.07
N ALA A 377 -50.40 73.91 2.91
CA ALA A 377 -51.51 74.17 3.83
C ALA A 377 -51.19 75.32 4.80
N LYS A 378 -49.93 75.45 5.22
CA LYS A 378 -49.45 76.56 6.06
C LYS A 378 -49.32 77.90 5.30
N HIS A 379 -49.18 77.89 3.97
CA HIS A 379 -49.04 79.10 3.13
C HIS A 379 -50.33 79.48 2.38
N SER A 380 -51.18 78.50 2.09
CA SER A 380 -52.50 78.63 1.44
C SER A 380 -53.62 78.82 2.46
N ALA A 381 -53.33 78.73 3.76
CA ALA A 381 -54.18 79.34 4.76
C ALA A 381 -54.21 80.85 4.46
N PRO A 382 -55.38 81.46 4.21
CA PRO A 382 -55.50 82.91 4.26
C PRO A 382 -55.06 83.36 5.67
N PRO A 383 -54.77 84.65 5.91
CA PRO A 383 -54.88 85.17 7.27
C PRO A 383 -56.36 85.13 7.65
N SER A 384 -56.88 83.94 7.99
CA SER A 384 -58.23 83.79 8.51
C SER A 384 -58.24 84.30 9.95
N ASP A 385 -59.34 84.95 10.31
CA ASP A 385 -59.76 85.32 11.65
C ASP A 385 -59.84 84.14 12.65
N ASP A 386 -59.27 82.97 12.34
CA ASP A 386 -59.19 81.78 13.20
C ASP A 386 -58.45 82.06 14.51
N ALA A 387 -57.50 83.00 14.55
CA ALA A 387 -56.90 83.40 15.83
C ALA A 387 -57.94 84.06 16.76
N GLY A 388 -58.97 84.71 16.20
CA GLY A 388 -60.11 85.28 16.90
C GLY A 388 -61.13 84.23 17.31
N GLU A 389 -61.53 83.34 16.39
CA GLU A 389 -62.45 82.23 16.70
C GLU A 389 -61.84 81.21 17.67
N VAL A 390 -60.57 80.85 17.54
CA VAL A 390 -59.87 79.97 18.50
C VAL A 390 -59.73 80.63 19.87
N ARG A 391 -59.53 81.95 19.95
CA ARG A 391 -59.57 82.68 21.22
C ARG A 391 -60.97 82.73 21.82
N ARG A 392 -61.99 82.90 20.99
CA ARG A 392 -63.40 82.94 21.40
C ARG A 392 -63.87 81.56 21.90
N LEU A 393 -63.55 80.50 21.18
CA LEU A 393 -63.79 79.10 21.58
C LEU A 393 -63.00 78.73 22.84
N LYS A 394 -61.74 79.17 23.00
CA LYS A 394 -61.01 79.00 24.27
C LYS A 394 -61.68 79.72 25.44
N LYS A 395 -62.22 80.92 25.20
CA LYS A 395 -62.95 81.68 26.22
C LYS A 395 -64.27 80.99 26.59
N GLU A 396 -65.04 80.53 25.60
CA GLU A 396 -66.27 79.77 25.81
C GLU A 396 -66.02 78.43 26.52
N MET A 397 -64.90 77.76 26.22
CA MET A 397 -64.50 76.55 26.93
C MET A 397 -64.15 76.84 28.39
N GLY A 398 -63.39 77.90 28.67
CA GLY A 398 -63.11 78.32 30.06
C GLY A 398 -64.36 78.77 30.82
N GLU A 399 -65.33 79.40 30.15
CA GLU A 399 -66.62 79.74 30.75
C GLU A 399 -67.47 78.49 31.04
N LEU A 400 -67.40 77.45 30.20
CA LEU A 400 -68.03 76.15 30.44
C LEU A 400 -67.35 75.38 31.58
N GLU A 401 -66.03 75.40 31.66
CA GLU A 401 -65.27 74.80 32.78
C GLU A 401 -65.61 75.48 34.11
N ASN A 402 -65.69 76.81 34.15
CA ASN A 402 -66.13 77.53 35.35
C ASN A 402 -67.57 77.20 35.73
N LYS A 403 -68.49 77.12 34.75
CA LYS A 403 -69.87 76.70 35.03
C LYS A 403 -69.94 75.26 35.53
N TYR A 404 -69.06 74.38 35.05
CA TYR A 404 -68.97 73.01 35.51
C TYR A 404 -68.43 72.95 36.94
N ALA A 405 -67.39 73.71 37.26
CA ALA A 405 -66.84 73.84 38.61
C ALA A 405 -67.86 74.42 39.59
N GLU A 406 -68.62 75.45 39.21
CA GLU A 406 -69.73 75.98 40.02
C GLU A 406 -70.86 74.94 40.19
N LEU A 407 -71.11 74.10 39.19
CA LEU A 407 -72.09 73.02 39.29
C LEU A 407 -71.60 71.91 40.22
N GLU A 408 -70.31 71.57 40.14
CA GLU A 408 -69.66 70.62 41.04
C GLU A 408 -69.68 71.14 42.48
N GLU A 409 -69.38 72.41 42.73
CA GLU A 409 -69.43 73.03 44.06
C GLU A 409 -70.86 73.03 44.61
N LYS A 410 -71.86 73.42 43.79
CA LYS A 410 -73.28 73.33 44.16
C LYS A 410 -73.74 71.90 44.41
N PHE A 411 -73.23 70.92 43.65
CA PHE A 411 -73.53 69.51 43.85
C PHE A 411 -72.86 68.99 45.14
N LEU A 412 -71.64 69.45 45.44
CA LEU A 412 -70.96 69.16 46.69
C LEU A 412 -71.74 69.72 47.89
N ASP A 413 -72.18 70.97 47.82
CA ASP A 413 -73.00 71.63 48.85
C ASP A 413 -74.34 70.92 49.06
N LEU A 414 -75.02 70.51 47.97
CA LEU A 414 -76.25 69.72 48.04
C LEU A 414 -76.03 68.35 48.68
N LYS A 415 -74.87 67.72 48.41
CA LYS A 415 -74.50 66.42 48.99
C LYS A 415 -74.03 66.54 50.45
N LEU A 416 -73.56 67.71 50.88
CA LEU A 416 -73.21 68.03 52.27
C LEU A 416 -74.44 68.47 53.09
N GLN A 417 -75.55 68.85 52.43
CA GLN A 417 -76.84 69.17 53.06
C GLN A 417 -77.82 67.98 53.16
N GLN A 418 -77.45 66.81 52.62
CA GLN A 418 -78.06 65.50 52.92
C GLN A 418 -77.17 64.72 53.88
#